data_AF-A0A1G3QRZ8-F1
#
_entry.id   AF-A0A1G3QRZ8-F1
#
_cell.length_a   1.000
_cell.length_b   1.000
_cell.length_c   1.000
_cell.angle_alpha   90.00
_cell.angle_beta   90.00
_cell.angle_gamma   90.00
#
_symmetry.space_group_name_H-M   'P 1'
#
loop_
_entity.id
_entity.type
_entity.pdbx_description
1 polymer ?
#
loop_
_entity_poly.entity_id
_entity_poly.type
_entity_poly.pdbx_seq_one_letter_code
_entity_poly.pdbx_strand_id
1 'polypeptide(L)'
;MADDPNEIARSLDADVSRAAEEKEDLKLTHIIDFEELLKSNDIKKVAALLSAGALEMGDFMKKDIIDRFLDFVFFKVQTGNVDIPSMVFPTKRMLDGVLEKKIIELINVHLFPEIIFRLLKFFTRNVHDADTNLHIANLIYSEEIIKAIYDTYKLFRKDIFKYDRDARTLNVKKIQQLSPRSDNRQSSPLDAAARLKYILEFFLMKYKIGHLYTKEDIMFSRMQGEEAY
;
A
#
# COMPACT_ATOMS: atom_id res chain seq x y z
N MET A 1 46.37 45.32 -5.08
CA MET A 1 45.23 44.98 -4.20
C MET A 1 45.48 43.57 -3.76
N ALA A 2 45.83 43.39 -2.50
CA ALA A 2 46.09 42.09 -1.90
C ALA A 2 44.74 41.44 -1.64
N ASP A 3 44.48 40.30 -2.27
CA ASP A 3 43.34 39.45 -1.95
C ASP A 3 43.55 38.94 -0.52
N ASP A 4 42.67 39.35 0.37
CA ASP A 4 42.76 39.10 1.81
C ASP A 4 42.55 37.58 2.03
N PRO A 5 43.56 36.84 2.55
CA PRO A 5 43.49 35.37 2.67
C PRO A 5 42.34 34.87 3.57
N ASN A 6 41.73 35.76 4.35
CA ASN A 6 40.54 35.49 5.15
C ASN A 6 39.23 35.41 4.35
N GLU A 7 39.16 36.02 3.16
CA GLU A 7 37.97 35.97 2.30
C GLU A 7 37.87 34.63 1.55
N ILE A 8 39.02 34.08 1.15
CA ILE A 8 39.14 32.77 0.49
C ILE A 8 38.86 31.63 1.49
N ALA A 9 39.30 31.76 2.75
CA ALA A 9 39.00 30.76 3.78
C ALA A 9 37.50 30.69 4.10
N ARG A 10 36.81 31.83 4.13
CA ARG A 10 35.35 31.89 4.40
C ARG A 10 34.49 31.38 3.23
N SER A 11 34.94 31.53 1.99
CA SER A 11 34.23 30.96 0.84
C SER A 11 34.40 29.44 0.75
N LEU A 12 35.59 28.92 1.06
CA LEU A 12 35.82 27.47 1.16
C LEU A 12 35.04 26.82 2.30
N ASP A 13 34.95 27.45 3.48
CA ASP A 13 34.15 26.91 4.59
C ASP A 13 32.64 26.95 4.30
N ALA A 14 32.16 27.94 3.53
CA ALA A 14 30.78 28.03 3.07
C ALA A 14 30.45 26.98 1.99
N ASP A 15 31.39 26.65 1.12
CA ASP A 15 31.22 25.61 0.10
C ASP A 15 31.37 24.20 0.67
N VAL A 16 32.19 24.01 1.71
CA VAL A 16 32.31 22.73 2.44
C VAL A 16 31.08 22.47 3.31
N SER A 17 30.50 23.51 3.93
CA SER A 17 29.23 23.39 4.67
C SER A 17 28.05 23.14 3.75
N ARG A 18 27.97 23.81 2.59
CA ARG A 18 26.97 23.48 1.55
C ARG A 18 27.13 22.07 0.98
N ALA A 19 28.36 21.62 0.74
CA ALA A 19 28.62 20.25 0.29
C ALA A 19 28.37 19.19 1.39
N ALA A 20 28.41 19.58 2.67
CA ALA A 20 28.03 18.73 3.79
C ALA A 20 26.52 18.68 3.97
N GLU A 21 25.82 19.81 3.84
CA GLU A 21 24.35 19.90 3.83
C GLU A 21 23.75 19.16 2.62
N GLU A 22 24.32 19.32 1.42
CA GLU A 22 23.91 18.55 0.24
C GLU A 22 24.18 17.04 0.41
N LYS A 23 25.24 16.65 1.12
CA LYS A 23 25.53 15.24 1.45
C LYS A 23 24.61 14.68 2.54
N GLU A 24 24.09 15.51 3.44
CA GLU A 24 23.05 15.11 4.40
C GLU A 24 21.68 15.00 3.72
N ASP A 25 21.36 15.90 2.80
CA ASP A 25 20.14 15.82 1.98
C ASP A 25 20.16 14.63 1.01
N LEU A 26 21.32 14.26 0.47
CA LEU A 26 21.50 13.05 -0.32
C LEU A 26 21.37 11.75 0.50
N LYS A 27 21.58 11.80 1.83
CA LYS A 27 21.29 10.65 2.72
C LYS A 27 19.80 10.49 2.99
N LEU A 28 18.98 11.54 2.90
CA LEU A 28 17.52 11.45 3.03
C LEU A 28 16.87 10.78 1.80
N THR A 29 17.56 10.71 0.67
CA THR A 29 17.28 9.74 -0.41
C THR A 29 17.87 8.36 -0.11
N HIS A 30 17.75 7.87 1.13
CA HIS A 30 18.16 6.53 1.48
C HIS A 30 17.48 5.53 0.52
N ILE A 31 18.31 4.93 -0.33
CA ILE A 31 18.04 3.63 -0.92
C ILE A 31 18.03 2.69 0.27
N ILE A 32 16.85 2.57 0.90
CA ILE A 32 16.64 1.66 2.02
C ILE A 32 16.78 0.25 1.44
N ASP A 33 17.87 -0.44 1.74
CA ASP A 33 18.00 -1.85 1.43
C ASP A 33 17.13 -2.65 2.41
N PHE A 34 15.87 -2.85 2.03
CA PHE A 34 14.92 -3.62 2.81
C PHE A 34 15.38 -5.07 3.01
N GLU A 35 16.21 -5.61 2.12
CA GLU A 35 16.73 -6.97 2.25
C GLU A 35 17.76 -7.08 3.37
N GLU A 36 18.65 -6.11 3.50
CA GLU A 36 19.62 -6.05 4.59
C GLU A 36 18.94 -5.71 5.94
N LEU A 37 17.96 -4.80 5.94
CA LEU A 37 17.21 -4.44 7.15
C LEU A 37 16.37 -5.57 7.72
N LEU A 38 15.73 -6.37 6.87
CA LEU A 38 14.91 -7.52 7.30
C LEU A 38 15.76 -8.72 7.72
N LYS A 39 17.01 -8.82 7.24
CA LYS A 39 17.94 -9.88 7.63
C LYS A 39 18.68 -9.58 8.94
N SER A 40 18.99 -8.31 9.25
CA SER A 40 19.90 -7.93 10.33
C SER A 40 19.26 -7.53 11.67
N ASN A 41 17.98 -7.14 11.73
CA ASN A 41 17.40 -6.47 12.91
C ASN A 41 16.15 -7.12 13.55
N ASP A 42 15.88 -6.73 14.80
CA ASP A 42 14.63 -6.99 15.53
C ASP A 42 13.41 -6.39 14.81
N ILE A 43 12.37 -7.20 14.63
CA ILE A 43 11.14 -6.87 13.88
C ILE A 43 10.49 -5.56 14.39
N LYS A 44 10.53 -5.33 15.71
CA LYS A 44 9.98 -4.12 16.35
C LYS A 44 10.73 -2.84 15.97
N LYS A 45 12.05 -2.91 15.77
CA LYS A 45 12.86 -1.75 15.36
C LYS A 45 12.60 -1.41 13.89
N VAL A 46 12.44 -2.44 13.04
CA VAL A 46 12.08 -2.25 11.63
C VAL A 46 10.70 -1.58 11.53
N ALA A 47 9.72 -2.04 12.30
CA ALA A 47 8.40 -1.41 12.33
C ALA A 47 8.45 0.05 12.78
N ALA A 48 9.21 0.35 13.86
CA ALA A 48 9.37 1.72 14.34
C ALA A 48 10.04 2.63 13.30
N LEU A 49 11.05 2.14 12.57
CA LEU A 49 11.71 2.89 11.49
C LEU A 49 10.76 3.11 10.30
N LEU A 50 9.96 2.11 9.93
CA LEU A 50 8.99 2.24 8.84
C LEU A 50 7.88 3.25 9.18
N SER A 51 7.37 3.23 10.41
CA SER A 51 6.35 4.19 10.86
C SER A 51 6.92 5.60 11.05
N ALA A 52 8.13 5.74 11.59
CA ALA A 52 8.80 7.05 11.67
C ALA A 52 9.03 7.66 10.27
N GLY A 53 9.50 6.83 9.33
CA GLY A 53 9.68 7.24 7.94
C GLY A 53 8.38 7.62 7.22
N ALA A 54 7.26 6.99 7.59
CA ALA A 54 5.95 7.34 7.07
C ALA A 54 5.39 8.68 7.59
N LEU A 55 5.88 9.16 8.74
CA LEU A 55 5.52 10.46 9.32
C LEU A 55 6.40 11.60 8.79
N GLU A 56 7.67 11.33 8.48
CA GLU A 56 8.63 12.35 8.02
C GLU A 56 8.47 12.71 6.54
N MET A 57 7.98 11.79 5.70
CA MET A 57 7.69 12.08 4.28
C MET A 57 6.34 12.79 4.10
N GLY A 58 6.28 14.06 4.47
CA GLY A 58 5.13 14.96 4.25
C GLY A 58 4.88 15.38 2.79
N ASP A 59 5.52 14.75 1.81
CA ASP A 59 5.42 15.10 0.39
C ASP A 59 4.39 14.20 -0.31
N PHE A 60 3.19 14.75 -0.55
CA PHE A 60 2.02 14.05 -1.12
C PHE A 60 2.30 13.37 -2.48
N MET A 61 3.37 13.77 -3.18
CA MET A 61 3.73 13.28 -4.51
C MET A 61 4.78 12.16 -4.50
N LYS A 62 5.54 11.96 -3.41
CA LYS A 62 6.57 10.93 -3.32
C LYS A 62 6.00 9.65 -2.72
N LYS A 63 6.43 8.48 -3.23
CA LYS A 63 6.08 7.19 -2.63
C LYS A 63 6.61 7.12 -1.20
N ASP A 64 5.67 6.96 -0.27
CA ASP A 64 5.89 6.74 1.16
C ASP A 64 6.80 5.50 1.36
N ILE A 65 7.53 5.43 2.46
CA ILE A 65 8.43 4.31 2.80
C ILE A 65 7.64 3.01 2.91
N ILE A 66 6.40 3.06 3.42
CA ILE A 66 5.49 1.91 3.46
C ILE A 66 5.04 1.49 2.05
N ASP A 67 4.79 2.44 1.15
CA ASP A 67 4.45 2.12 -0.24
C ASP A 67 5.63 1.44 -0.95
N ARG A 68 6.86 1.91 -0.72
CA ARG A 68 8.09 1.27 -1.24
C ARG A 68 8.31 -0.12 -0.64
N PHE A 69 8.00 -0.30 0.64
CA PHE A 69 8.03 -1.60 1.28
C PHE A 69 7.03 -2.56 0.63
N LEU A 70 5.79 -2.14 0.36
CA LEU A 70 4.82 -2.97 -0.36
C LEU A 70 5.27 -3.31 -1.79
N ASP A 71 5.88 -2.36 -2.51
CA ASP A 71 6.46 -2.61 -3.82
C ASP A 71 7.61 -3.65 -3.75
N PHE A 72 8.45 -3.58 -2.71
CA PHE A 72 9.51 -4.57 -2.45
C PHE A 72 8.93 -5.95 -2.14
N VAL A 73 7.93 -6.02 -1.27
CA VAL A 73 7.21 -7.27 -0.94
C VAL A 73 6.62 -7.86 -2.21
N PHE A 74 5.94 -7.04 -3.02
CA PHE A 74 5.35 -7.45 -4.29
C PHE A 74 6.40 -8.06 -5.24
N PHE A 75 7.54 -7.38 -5.42
CA PHE A 75 8.63 -7.87 -6.26
C PHE A 75 9.17 -9.23 -5.78
N LYS A 76 9.35 -9.40 -4.47
CA LYS A 76 9.84 -10.65 -3.88
C LYS A 76 8.82 -11.79 -3.98
N VAL A 77 7.53 -11.51 -3.89
CA VAL A 77 6.49 -12.54 -4.12
C VAL A 77 6.38 -12.91 -5.61
N GLN A 78 6.47 -11.93 -6.51
CA GLN A 78 6.34 -12.17 -7.95
C GLN A 78 7.43 -13.09 -8.51
N THR A 79 8.65 -12.95 -7.99
CA THR A 79 9.85 -13.77 -8.29
C THR A 79 9.86 -15.12 -7.56
N GLY A 80 8.84 -15.37 -6.74
CA GLY A 80 8.67 -16.55 -5.92
C GLY A 80 8.08 -17.77 -6.62
N ASN A 81 7.84 -18.82 -5.84
CA ASN A 81 7.21 -20.06 -6.29
C ASN A 81 5.69 -19.88 -6.39
N VAL A 82 5.07 -20.57 -7.34
CA VAL A 82 3.61 -20.59 -7.46
C VAL A 82 3.01 -21.36 -6.30
N ASP A 83 2.03 -20.75 -5.63
CA ASP A 83 1.25 -21.36 -4.56
C ASP A 83 -0.23 -21.25 -4.96
N ILE A 84 -0.89 -22.39 -5.11
CA ILE A 84 -2.26 -22.43 -5.63
C ILE A 84 -3.17 -23.00 -4.54
N PRO A 85 -3.74 -22.16 -3.67
CA PRO A 85 -4.76 -22.59 -2.71
C PRO A 85 -5.99 -23.19 -3.41
N SER A 86 -6.35 -22.65 -4.57
CA SER A 86 -7.42 -23.13 -5.43
C SER A 86 -7.10 -22.76 -6.88
N MET A 87 -7.47 -23.60 -7.85
CA MET A 87 -7.22 -23.31 -9.28
C MET A 87 -7.88 -21.99 -9.74
N VAL A 88 -8.89 -21.52 -9.02
CA VAL A 88 -9.57 -20.23 -9.29
C VAL A 88 -8.75 -19.03 -8.82
N PHE A 89 -7.84 -19.21 -7.86
CA PHE A 89 -7.08 -18.14 -7.23
C PHE A 89 -5.58 -18.49 -7.22
N PRO A 90 -4.88 -18.29 -8.36
CA PRO A 90 -3.44 -18.53 -8.42
C PRO A 90 -2.71 -17.49 -7.58
N THR A 91 -1.86 -17.93 -6.65
CA THR A 91 -1.00 -17.04 -5.86
C THR A 91 0.47 -17.43 -6.00
N LYS A 92 1.33 -16.64 -5.39
CA LYS A 92 2.76 -16.92 -5.31
C LYS A 92 3.22 -16.73 -3.87
N ARG A 93 4.29 -17.41 -3.52
CA ARG A 93 4.98 -17.29 -2.24
C ARG A 93 6.45 -17.00 -2.45
N MET A 94 7.06 -16.28 -1.52
CA MET A 94 8.47 -15.94 -1.60
C MET A 94 9.36 -17.19 -1.60
N LEU A 95 10.53 -17.11 -2.23
CA LEU A 95 11.53 -18.19 -2.17
C LEU A 95 12.07 -18.38 -0.75
N ASP A 96 12.27 -17.27 -0.03
CA ASP A 96 12.75 -17.29 1.35
C ASP A 96 11.58 -17.29 2.34
N GLY A 97 11.33 -18.47 2.93
CA GLY A 97 10.26 -18.65 3.92
C GLY A 97 10.53 -18.00 5.27
N VAL A 98 11.78 -17.66 5.61
CA VAL A 98 12.09 -16.93 6.86
C VAL A 98 11.74 -15.45 6.68
N LEU A 99 12.14 -14.89 5.54
CA LEU A 99 11.80 -13.51 5.17
C LEU A 99 10.28 -13.32 5.06
N GLU A 100 9.59 -14.28 4.43
CA GLU A 100 8.14 -14.26 4.29
C GLU A 100 7.43 -14.19 5.65
N LYS A 101 7.84 -15.02 6.61
CA LYS A 101 7.27 -15.01 7.97
C LYS A 101 7.44 -13.65 8.65
N LYS A 102 8.61 -13.02 8.53
CA LYS A 102 8.85 -11.69 9.09
C LYS A 102 7.96 -10.63 8.45
N ILE A 103 7.78 -10.68 7.14
CA ILE A 103 6.91 -9.75 6.41
C ILE A 103 5.44 -9.94 6.82
N ILE A 104 5.01 -11.19 6.93
CA ILE A 104 3.67 -11.54 7.42
C ILE A 104 3.45 -10.98 8.83
N GLU A 105 4.42 -11.11 9.73
CA GLU A 105 4.34 -10.55 11.09
C GLU A 105 4.31 -9.01 11.08
N LEU A 106 5.15 -8.37 10.26
CA LEU A 106 5.17 -6.92 10.12
C LEU A 106 3.83 -6.36 9.64
N ILE A 107 3.28 -6.91 8.56
CA ILE A 107 2.03 -6.43 7.96
C ILE A 107 0.85 -6.60 8.92
N ASN A 108 0.76 -7.73 9.61
CA ASN A 108 -0.45 -8.08 10.36
C ASN A 108 -0.42 -7.63 11.82
N VAL A 109 0.76 -7.41 12.42
CA VAL A 109 0.90 -7.08 13.85
C VAL A 109 1.50 -5.69 14.04
N HIS A 110 2.62 -5.37 13.38
CA HIS A 110 3.45 -4.25 13.78
C HIS A 110 3.22 -2.94 13.00
N LEU A 111 2.77 -3.03 11.75
CA LEU A 111 2.49 -1.85 10.91
C LEU A 111 1.03 -1.38 11.02
N PHE A 112 0.27 -1.96 11.94
CA PHE A 112 -1.10 -1.54 12.23
C PHE A 112 -1.10 -0.22 13.02
N PRO A 113 -1.96 0.76 12.72
CA PRO A 113 -3.02 0.79 11.69
C PRO A 113 -2.59 1.36 10.33
N GLU A 114 -1.37 1.89 10.22
CA GLU A 114 -0.92 2.67 9.06
C GLU A 114 -1.00 1.88 7.75
N ILE A 115 -0.66 0.59 7.79
CA ILE A 115 -0.61 -0.27 6.60
C ILE A 115 -1.95 -0.42 5.87
N ILE A 116 -3.08 -0.30 6.56
CA ILE A 116 -4.42 -0.56 6.00
C ILE A 116 -4.66 0.33 4.79
N PHE A 117 -4.46 1.64 4.94
CA PHE A 117 -4.73 2.60 3.87
C PHE A 117 -3.82 2.35 2.66
N ARG A 118 -2.58 1.93 2.89
CA ARG A 118 -1.60 1.64 1.83
C ARG A 118 -1.96 0.35 1.08
N LEU A 119 -2.43 -0.66 1.80
CA LEU A 119 -2.98 -1.89 1.18
C LEU A 119 -4.22 -1.59 0.35
N LEU A 120 -5.16 -0.78 0.87
CA LEU A 120 -6.35 -0.37 0.11
C LEU A 120 -5.96 0.41 -1.15
N LYS A 121 -5.01 1.33 -1.03
CA LYS A 121 -4.45 2.07 -2.17
C LYS A 121 -3.81 1.13 -3.19
N PHE A 122 -3.06 0.12 -2.74
CA PHE A 122 -2.46 -0.90 -3.61
C PHE A 122 -3.55 -1.69 -4.36
N PHE A 123 -4.51 -2.26 -3.66
CA PHE A 123 -5.56 -3.12 -4.25
C PHE A 123 -6.51 -2.38 -5.19
N THR A 124 -6.70 -1.08 -4.99
CA THR A 124 -7.64 -0.26 -5.80
C THR A 124 -6.98 0.38 -7.01
N ARG A 125 -5.65 0.39 -7.11
CA ARG A 125 -4.93 0.95 -8.25
C ARG A 125 -5.03 0.01 -9.47
N ASN A 126 -5.42 0.59 -10.61
CA ASN A 126 -5.47 -0.11 -11.89
C ASN A 126 -4.10 -0.10 -12.60
N VAL A 127 -3.04 -0.51 -11.89
CA VAL A 127 -1.67 -0.54 -12.43
C VAL A 127 -1.25 -1.97 -12.77
N HIS A 128 -1.80 -2.95 -12.06
CA HIS A 128 -1.43 -4.35 -12.21
C HIS A 128 -2.67 -5.21 -12.51
N ASP A 129 -2.42 -6.43 -13.02
CA ASP A 129 -3.47 -7.42 -13.25
C ASP A 129 -4.15 -7.81 -11.92
N ALA A 130 -5.44 -8.13 -11.95
CA ALA A 130 -6.22 -8.41 -10.74
C ALA A 130 -5.62 -9.56 -9.92
N ASP A 131 -5.01 -10.55 -10.57
CA ASP A 131 -4.35 -11.69 -9.93
C ASP A 131 -3.14 -11.29 -9.09
N THR A 132 -2.45 -10.21 -9.45
CA THR A 132 -1.29 -9.72 -8.69
C THR A 132 -1.68 -9.25 -7.30
N ASN A 133 -2.92 -8.78 -7.10
CA ASN A 133 -3.42 -8.41 -5.79
C ASN A 133 -3.51 -9.62 -4.85
N LEU A 134 -3.75 -10.82 -5.38
CA LEU A 134 -3.83 -12.02 -4.58
C LEU A 134 -2.48 -12.39 -3.95
N HIS A 135 -1.36 -12.01 -4.57
CA HIS A 135 -0.02 -12.25 -4.03
C HIS A 135 0.18 -11.55 -2.68
N ILE A 136 -0.24 -10.29 -2.59
CA ILE A 136 -0.19 -9.54 -1.32
C ILE A 136 -1.32 -9.98 -0.39
N ALA A 137 -2.53 -10.24 -0.91
CA ALA A 137 -3.63 -10.76 -0.10
C ALA A 137 -3.26 -12.08 0.59
N ASN A 138 -2.46 -12.93 -0.05
CA ASN A 138 -1.99 -14.19 0.53
C ASN A 138 -1.19 -13.99 1.85
N LEU A 139 -0.54 -12.84 2.02
CA LEU A 139 0.27 -12.51 3.20
C LEU A 139 -0.57 -11.93 4.36
N ILE A 140 -1.84 -11.63 4.13
CA ILE A 140 -2.73 -11.01 5.12
C ILE A 140 -3.53 -12.10 5.84
N TYR A 141 -3.55 -12.03 7.17
CA TYR A 141 -4.39 -12.87 8.04
C TYR A 141 -5.14 -12.07 9.12
N SER A 142 -4.78 -10.80 9.35
CA SER A 142 -5.44 -9.95 10.35
C SER A 142 -6.90 -9.67 9.97
N GLU A 143 -7.82 -10.03 10.87
CA GLU A 143 -9.25 -9.80 10.69
C GLU A 143 -9.60 -8.32 10.55
N GLU A 144 -8.86 -7.43 11.22
CA GLU A 144 -9.08 -5.99 11.17
C GLU A 144 -8.77 -5.41 9.78
N ILE A 145 -7.70 -5.91 9.13
CA ILE A 145 -7.36 -5.55 7.76
C ILE A 145 -8.44 -6.06 6.80
N ILE A 146 -8.87 -7.31 6.96
CA ILE A 146 -9.93 -7.92 6.15
C ILE A 146 -11.25 -7.14 6.29
N LYS A 147 -11.61 -6.76 7.52
CA LYS A 147 -12.78 -5.94 7.80
C LYS A 147 -12.70 -4.57 7.13
N ALA A 148 -11.54 -3.90 7.18
CA ALA A 148 -11.34 -2.62 6.51
C ALA A 148 -11.48 -2.72 4.98
N ILE A 149 -11.00 -3.82 4.38
CA ILE A 149 -11.21 -4.12 2.95
C ILE A 149 -12.69 -4.30 2.65
N TYR A 150 -13.42 -5.06 3.48
CA TYR A 150 -14.86 -5.27 3.32
C TYR A 150 -15.67 -3.97 3.48
N ASP A 151 -15.35 -3.13 4.47
CA ASP A 151 -16.01 -1.86 4.69
C ASP A 151 -15.79 -0.89 3.51
N THR A 152 -14.57 -0.88 2.96
CA THR A 152 -14.24 -0.10 1.76
C THR A 152 -14.96 -0.63 0.52
N TYR A 153 -15.08 -1.96 0.37
CA TYR A 153 -15.88 -2.57 -0.68
C TYR A 153 -17.35 -2.14 -0.62
N LYS A 154 -17.97 -2.14 0.58
CA LYS A 154 -19.35 -1.66 0.76
C LYS A 154 -19.50 -0.21 0.32
N LEU A 155 -18.54 0.65 0.67
CA LEU A 155 -18.54 2.05 0.26
C LEU A 155 -18.54 2.18 -1.27
N PHE A 156 -17.61 1.52 -1.96
CA PHE A 156 -17.55 1.58 -3.43
C PHE A 156 -18.75 0.94 -4.11
N ARG A 157 -19.29 -0.15 -3.56
CA ARG A 157 -20.50 -0.79 -4.08
C ARG A 157 -21.69 0.18 -4.07
N LYS A 158 -21.87 0.95 -2.99
CA LYS A 158 -22.90 2.00 -2.92
C LYS A 158 -22.66 3.09 -3.96
N ASP A 159 -21.40 3.49 -4.14
CA ASP A 159 -21.04 4.49 -5.13
C ASP A 159 -21.38 4.06 -6.56
N ILE A 160 -21.31 2.77 -6.93
CA ILE A 160 -21.63 2.28 -8.30
C ILE A 160 -22.97 2.82 -8.81
N PHE A 161 -23.96 2.91 -7.93
CA PHE A 161 -25.34 3.26 -8.29
C PHE A 161 -25.66 4.76 -8.23
N LYS A 162 -24.71 5.62 -7.82
CA LYS A 162 -24.91 7.07 -7.84
C LYS A 162 -24.97 7.58 -9.28
N TYR A 163 -25.92 8.48 -9.53
CA TYR A 163 -26.13 9.07 -10.86
C TYR A 163 -25.04 10.08 -11.23
N ASP A 164 -24.67 10.98 -10.30
CA ASP A 164 -23.62 11.96 -10.53
C ASP A 164 -22.24 11.29 -10.64
N ARG A 165 -21.62 11.43 -11.81
CA ARG A 165 -20.32 10.81 -12.15
C ARG A 165 -19.19 11.30 -11.26
N ASP A 166 -19.17 12.57 -10.87
CA ASP A 166 -18.06 13.14 -10.10
C ASP A 166 -18.18 12.78 -8.61
N ALA A 167 -19.39 12.84 -8.06
CA ALA A 167 -19.65 12.30 -6.72
C ALA A 167 -19.36 10.79 -6.64
N ARG A 168 -19.58 10.05 -7.73
CA ARG A 168 -19.35 8.60 -7.80
C ARG A 168 -17.90 8.19 -7.58
N THR A 169 -16.96 8.92 -8.17
CA THR A 169 -15.54 8.53 -8.19
C THR A 169 -14.75 9.11 -7.03
N LEU A 170 -15.34 10.03 -6.26
CA LEU A 170 -14.66 10.78 -5.20
C LEU A 170 -14.00 9.88 -4.15
N ASN A 171 -14.70 8.85 -3.67
CA ASN A 171 -14.17 7.96 -2.64
C ASN A 171 -13.01 7.11 -3.18
N VAL A 172 -13.11 6.63 -4.42
CA VAL A 172 -12.03 5.89 -5.08
C VAL A 172 -10.81 6.78 -5.25
N LYS A 173 -11.00 8.03 -5.70
CA LYS A 173 -9.92 9.03 -5.82
C LYS A 173 -9.24 9.29 -4.48
N LYS A 174 -10.00 9.42 -3.38
CA LYS A 174 -9.45 9.59 -2.03
C LYS A 174 -8.54 8.43 -1.63
N ILE A 175 -8.99 7.19 -1.81
CA ILE A 175 -8.19 5.99 -1.50
C ILE A 175 -6.95 5.89 -2.40
N GLN A 176 -7.10 6.16 -3.69
CA GLN A 176 -5.98 6.14 -4.65
C GLN A 176 -5.00 7.33 -4.46
N GLN A 177 -5.34 8.30 -3.61
CA GLN A 177 -4.68 9.60 -3.45
C GLN A 177 -4.56 10.39 -4.76
N LEU A 178 -5.58 10.31 -5.61
CA LEU A 178 -5.70 11.11 -6.82
C LEU A 178 -6.40 12.42 -6.53
N SER A 179 -6.00 13.48 -7.24
CA SER A 179 -6.67 14.78 -7.14
C SER A 179 -8.16 14.64 -7.48
N PRO A 180 -9.08 15.28 -6.74
CA PRO A 180 -10.50 15.29 -7.08
C PRO A 180 -10.77 15.77 -8.51
N ARG A 181 -9.93 16.67 -9.01
CA ARG A 181 -10.01 17.25 -10.37
C ARG A 181 -9.39 16.39 -11.47
N SER A 182 -8.74 15.28 -11.11
CA SER A 182 -8.14 14.36 -12.09
C SER A 182 -9.22 13.64 -12.91
N ASP A 183 -8.83 13.07 -14.05
CA ASP A 183 -9.75 12.31 -14.90
C ASP A 183 -10.33 11.10 -14.13
N ASN A 184 -11.61 10.81 -14.38
CA ASN A 184 -12.38 9.76 -13.74
C ASN A 184 -12.07 8.35 -14.29
N ARG A 185 -11.31 8.24 -15.39
CA ARG A 185 -11.05 6.96 -16.08
C ARG A 185 -10.41 5.89 -15.19
N GLN A 186 -9.48 6.29 -14.32
CA GLN A 186 -8.73 5.36 -13.46
C GLN A 186 -9.38 5.14 -12.07
N SER A 187 -10.46 5.86 -11.77
CA SER A 187 -11.11 5.86 -10.45
C SER A 187 -12.56 5.37 -10.51
N SER A 188 -12.83 4.39 -11.37
CA SER A 188 -14.14 3.77 -11.48
C SER A 188 -14.47 2.96 -10.20
N PRO A 189 -15.57 3.24 -9.50
CA PRO A 189 -15.96 2.49 -8.30
C PRO A 189 -16.39 1.06 -8.62
N LEU A 190 -16.93 0.81 -9.81
CA LEU A 190 -17.23 -0.56 -10.25
C LEU A 190 -15.96 -1.40 -10.35
N ASP A 191 -14.92 -0.84 -10.96
CA ASP A 191 -13.64 -1.51 -11.15
C ASP A 191 -12.92 -1.72 -9.80
N ALA A 192 -12.86 -0.69 -8.97
CA ALA A 192 -12.30 -0.78 -7.62
C ALA A 192 -13.07 -1.81 -6.75
N ALA A 193 -14.40 -1.78 -6.75
CA ALA A 193 -15.22 -2.74 -6.02
C ALA A 193 -15.04 -4.17 -6.54
N ALA A 194 -14.86 -4.37 -7.85
CA ALA A 194 -14.64 -5.69 -8.44
C ALA A 194 -13.30 -6.29 -7.99
N ARG A 195 -12.23 -5.47 -7.95
CA ARG A 195 -10.93 -5.89 -7.39
C ARG A 195 -11.04 -6.27 -5.92
N LEU A 196 -11.71 -5.45 -5.11
CA LEU A 196 -11.89 -5.77 -3.68
C LEU A 196 -12.76 -7.02 -3.50
N LYS A 197 -13.83 -7.19 -4.29
CA LYS A 197 -14.66 -8.40 -4.29
C LYS A 197 -13.82 -9.64 -4.56
N TYR A 198 -12.94 -9.61 -5.56
CA TYR A 198 -12.07 -10.74 -5.90
C TYR A 198 -11.16 -11.16 -4.74
N ILE A 199 -10.60 -10.18 -4.03
CA ILE A 199 -9.78 -10.40 -2.83
C ILE A 199 -10.62 -10.96 -1.67
N LEU A 200 -11.84 -10.45 -1.47
CA LEU A 200 -12.76 -10.94 -0.43
C LEU A 200 -13.21 -12.38 -0.70
N GLU A 201 -13.49 -12.75 -1.96
CA GLU A 201 -13.78 -14.13 -2.35
C GLU A 201 -12.60 -15.06 -2.04
N PHE A 202 -11.37 -14.61 -2.31
CA PHE A 202 -10.16 -15.33 -1.92
C PHE A 202 -10.06 -15.53 -0.41
N PHE A 203 -10.34 -14.49 0.40
CA PHE A 203 -10.30 -14.62 1.86
C PHE A 203 -11.38 -15.57 2.42
N LEU A 204 -12.60 -15.57 1.88
CA LEU A 204 -13.64 -16.53 2.27
C LEU A 204 -13.24 -17.97 1.99
N MET A 205 -12.51 -18.20 0.91
CA MET A 205 -11.99 -19.52 0.56
C MET A 205 -10.84 -19.94 1.48
N LYS A 206 -9.94 -19.01 1.79
CA LYS A 206 -8.72 -19.29 2.56
C LYS A 206 -8.95 -19.36 4.07
N TYR A 207 -9.83 -18.53 4.61
CA TYR A 207 -10.04 -18.35 6.04
C TYR A 207 -11.49 -18.55 6.45
N LYS A 208 -11.70 -18.99 7.70
CA LYS A 208 -13.03 -19.10 8.31
C LYS A 208 -13.47 -17.74 8.89
N ILE A 209 -13.83 -16.81 8.02
CA ILE A 209 -14.20 -15.42 8.37
C ILE A 209 -15.69 -15.12 8.15
N GLY A 210 -16.54 -16.15 8.18
CA GLY A 210 -17.98 -16.02 7.94
C GLY A 210 -18.72 -15.13 8.95
N HIS A 211 -18.10 -14.80 10.09
CA HIS A 211 -18.63 -13.83 11.04
C HIS A 211 -18.45 -12.38 10.60
N LEU A 212 -17.52 -12.10 9.68
CA LEU A 212 -17.29 -10.74 9.14
C LEU A 212 -18.21 -10.43 7.97
N TYR A 213 -18.32 -11.37 7.03
CA TYR A 213 -19.20 -11.27 5.86
C TYR A 213 -19.39 -12.65 5.22
N THR A 214 -20.43 -12.76 4.41
CA THR A 214 -20.80 -13.97 3.66
C THR A 214 -20.59 -13.78 2.16
N LYS A 215 -20.73 -14.87 1.38
CA LYS A 215 -20.63 -14.81 -0.08
C LYS A 215 -21.75 -13.95 -0.68
N GLU A 216 -22.93 -13.98 -0.06
CA GLU A 216 -24.10 -13.21 -0.44
C GLU A 216 -23.87 -11.72 -0.23
N ASP A 217 -23.16 -11.34 0.85
CA ASP A 217 -22.87 -9.94 1.18
C ASP A 217 -21.96 -9.23 0.16
N ILE A 218 -21.16 -9.99 -0.58
CA ILE A 218 -20.20 -9.46 -1.57
C ILE A 218 -20.69 -9.57 -3.03
N MET A 219 -21.95 -9.97 -3.23
CA MET A 219 -22.57 -9.96 -4.57
C MET A 219 -22.85 -8.53 -5.04
N PHE A 220 -22.70 -8.27 -6.34
CA PHE A 220 -23.12 -7.01 -6.97
C PHE A 220 -24.64 -6.98 -7.19
N SER A 221 -25.42 -7.04 -6.12
CA SER A 221 -26.85 -6.77 -6.16
C SER A 221 -27.13 -5.37 -5.62
N ARG A 222 -28.22 -4.73 -6.06
CA ARG A 222 -28.78 -3.62 -5.28
C ARG A 222 -29.31 -4.23 -3.97
N MET A 223 -28.88 -3.72 -2.82
CA MET A 223 -29.53 -4.07 -1.57
C MET A 223 -30.96 -3.51 -1.62
N GLN A 224 -31.96 -4.35 -1.34
CA GLN A 224 -33.33 -3.90 -1.23
C GLN A 224 -33.41 -2.85 -0.11
N GLY A 225 -33.73 -1.60 -0.45
CA GLY A 225 -33.90 -0.50 0.52
C GLY A 225 -33.03 0.74 0.30
N GLU A 226 -32.09 0.76 -0.65
CA GLU A 226 -31.40 2.00 -1.03
C GLU A 226 -32.23 2.76 -2.09
N GLU A 227 -33.07 3.68 -1.63
CA GLU A 227 -33.75 4.65 -2.49
C GLU A 227 -32.69 5.46 -3.27
N ALA A 228 -32.85 5.48 -4.59
CA ALA A 228 -32.07 6.34 -5.46
C ALA A 228 -32.49 7.80 -5.21
N TYR A 229 -31.67 8.54 -4.48
CA TYR A 229 -31.69 10.00 -4.47
C TYR A 229 -30.67 10.54 -5.47
#